data_AF-A0A3S5DD38-F1
#
_entry.id   AF-A0A3S5DD38-F1
#
_cell.length_a   1.000
_cell.length_b   1.000
_cell.length_c   1.000
_cell.angle_alpha   90.00
_cell.angle_beta   90.00
_cell.angle_gamma   90.00
#
_symmetry.space_group_name_H-M   'P 1'
#
loop_
_entity.id
_entity.type
_entity.pdbx_description
1 polymer ?
#
loop_
_entity_poly.entity_id
_entity_poly.type
_entity_poly.pdbx_seq_one_letter_code
_entity_poly.pdbx_strand_id
1 'polypeptide(L)'
;MTDFSTQQWQAWGLMALLGFSAASALLASTSAIMAAAPAEKAAAAGAIETMAYELGAGLGIAIFGLLLSRSFSASIRLPAGLEAQEIARASSSMGEAVQLANSLPPTQGQAILDAARHAFIWSHSVALSSAGSMLLLLAVGMWFSLAKAQRR
;
A
#
# COMPACT_ATOMS: atom_id res chain seq x y z
N MET A 1 -1.34 -16.98 -3.48
CA MET A 1 -1.84 -15.70 -4.01
C MET A 1 -3.25 -15.97 -4.50
N THR A 2 -4.26 -15.30 -3.95
CA THR A 2 -5.67 -15.45 -4.38
C THR A 2 -5.83 -14.86 -5.77
N ASP A 3 -6.31 -15.65 -6.72
CA ASP A 3 -6.61 -15.17 -8.06
C ASP A 3 -8.00 -14.52 -8.05
N PHE A 4 -8.02 -13.19 -8.11
CA PHE A 4 -9.25 -12.39 -8.05
C PHE A 4 -10.24 -12.70 -9.18
N SER A 5 -9.78 -13.29 -10.29
CA SER A 5 -10.65 -13.66 -11.40
C SER A 5 -11.42 -14.96 -11.14
N THR A 6 -10.84 -15.90 -10.38
CA THR A 6 -11.40 -17.23 -10.13
C THR A 6 -11.99 -17.38 -8.72
N GLN A 7 -11.50 -16.61 -7.74
CA GLN A 7 -11.86 -16.71 -6.32
C GLN A 7 -12.57 -15.44 -5.82
N GLN A 8 -13.59 -15.00 -6.55
CA GLN A 8 -14.30 -13.74 -6.29
C GLN A 8 -14.86 -13.65 -4.85
N TRP A 9 -15.44 -14.72 -4.33
CA TRP A 9 -15.97 -14.76 -2.95
C TRP A 9 -14.89 -14.56 -1.88
N GLN A 10 -13.72 -15.17 -2.07
CA GLN A 10 -12.60 -14.99 -1.14
C GLN A 10 -12.05 -13.57 -1.22
N ALA A 11 -11.92 -13.02 -2.43
CA ALA A 11 -11.52 -11.64 -2.63
C ALA A 11 -12.48 -10.67 -1.93
N TRP A 12 -13.79 -10.84 -2.10
CA TRP A 12 -14.79 -10.02 -1.43
C TRP A 12 -14.72 -10.15 0.09
N GLY A 13 -14.57 -11.36 0.62
CA GLY A 13 -14.40 -11.60 2.04
C GLY A 13 -13.18 -10.88 2.61
N LEU A 14 -12.04 -10.96 1.91
CA LEU A 14 -10.81 -10.28 2.32
C LEU A 14 -10.93 -8.75 2.23
N MET A 15 -11.59 -8.22 1.20
CA MET A 15 -11.83 -6.78 1.06
C MET A 15 -12.78 -6.25 2.14
N ALA A 16 -13.84 -6.99 2.45
CA ALA A 16 -14.76 -6.65 3.54
C ALA A 16 -14.04 -6.67 4.89
N LEU A 17 -13.21 -7.68 5.15
CA LEU A 17 -12.41 -7.76 6.37
C LEU A 17 -11.40 -6.60 6.47
N LEU A 18 -10.72 -6.28 5.37
CA LEU A 18 -9.80 -5.14 5.31
C LEU A 18 -10.53 -3.84 5.65
N GLY A 19 -11.65 -3.56 4.98
CA GLY A 19 -12.45 -2.36 5.22
C GLY A 19 -12.98 -2.29 6.65
N PHE A 20 -13.50 -3.39 7.18
CA PHE A 20 -13.96 -3.49 8.57
C PHE A 20 -12.85 -3.23 9.57
N SER A 21 -11.66 -3.81 9.37
CA SER A 21 -10.51 -3.62 10.24
C SER A 21 -10.00 -2.18 10.24
N ALA A 22 -9.93 -1.55 9.06
CA ALA A 22 -9.53 -0.15 8.92
C ALA A 22 -10.53 0.80 9.60
N ALA A 23 -11.83 0.61 9.36
CA ALA A 23 -12.88 1.42 10.00
C ALA A 23 -12.88 1.25 11.53
N SER A 24 -12.71 0.03 12.03
CA SER A 24 -12.63 -0.27 13.46
C SER A 24 -11.41 0.42 14.10
N ALA A 25 -10.24 0.37 13.44
CA ALA A 25 -9.03 1.02 13.93
C ALA A 25 -9.17 2.54 14.00
N LEU A 26 -9.75 3.16 12.96
CA LEU A 26 -10.02 4.60 12.94
C LEU A 26 -10.99 5.00 14.05
N LEU A 27 -12.11 4.29 14.19
CA LEU A 27 -13.11 4.56 15.24
C LEU A 27 -12.52 4.43 16.64
N ALA A 28 -11.72 3.38 16.87
CA ALA A 28 -11.04 3.16 18.14
C ALA A 28 -10.01 4.27 18.43
N SER A 29 -9.26 4.71 17.41
CA SER A 29 -8.31 5.82 17.52
C SER A 29 -9.00 7.14 17.91
N THR A 30 -10.05 7.53 17.18
CA THR A 30 -10.85 8.73 17.50
C THR A 30 -11.39 8.67 18.93
N SER A 31 -11.98 7.53 19.31
CA SER A 31 -12.53 7.34 20.66
C SER A 31 -11.46 7.46 21.74
N ALA A 32 -10.28 6.86 21.52
CA ALA A 32 -9.17 6.93 22.47
C ALA A 32 -8.61 8.35 22.63
N ILE A 33 -8.47 9.10 21.53
CA ILE A 33 -8.00 10.49 21.56
C ILE A 33 -8.98 11.38 22.33
N MET A 34 -10.28 11.26 22.03
CA MET A 34 -11.32 12.06 22.68
C MET A 34 -11.47 11.70 24.17
N ALA A 35 -11.38 10.42 24.53
CA ALA A 35 -11.47 9.98 25.93
C ALA A 35 -10.27 10.42 26.78
N ALA A 36 -9.11 10.66 26.17
CA ALA A 36 -7.91 11.13 26.87
C ALA A 36 -7.89 12.65 27.08
N ALA A 37 -8.75 13.41 26.38
CA ALA A 37 -8.79 14.86 26.44
C ALA A 37 -9.88 15.36 27.41
N PRO A 38 -9.59 16.40 28.24
CA PRO A 38 -10.64 17.12 28.97
C PRO A 38 -11.68 17.70 28.01
N ALA A 39 -12.94 17.77 28.45
CA ALA A 39 -14.07 18.20 27.61
C ALA A 39 -13.85 19.60 27.02
N GLU A 40 -13.24 20.52 27.77
CA GLU A 40 -12.95 21.89 27.34
C GLU A 40 -11.90 21.94 26.22
N LYS A 41 -11.14 20.86 26.01
CA LYS A 41 -10.08 20.74 25.00
C LYS A 41 -10.44 19.80 23.84
N ALA A 42 -11.69 19.32 23.76
CA ALA A 42 -12.13 18.40 22.72
C ALA A 42 -11.87 18.96 21.29
N ALA A 43 -12.08 20.26 21.08
CA ALA A 43 -11.80 20.90 19.80
C ALA A 43 -10.30 20.88 19.44
N ALA A 44 -9.42 21.10 20.41
CA ALA A 44 -7.98 21.01 20.19
C ALA A 44 -7.52 19.57 19.94
N ALA A 45 -8.11 18.59 20.63
CA ALA A 45 -7.84 17.17 20.42
C ALA A 45 -8.25 16.72 19.01
N GLY A 46 -9.44 17.12 18.53
CA GLY A 46 -9.89 16.82 17.17
C GLY A 46 -9.03 17.47 16.09
N ALA A 47 -8.51 18.68 16.32
CA ALA A 47 -7.57 19.32 15.40
C ALA A 47 -6.24 18.52 15.29
N ILE A 48 -5.71 18.05 16.42
CA ILE A 48 -4.51 17.20 16.45
C ILE A 48 -4.77 15.86 15.75
N GLU A 49 -5.91 15.23 15.99
CA GLU A 49 -6.32 13.99 15.31
C GLU A 49 -6.33 14.17 13.79
N THR A 50 -6.98 15.23 13.30
CA THR A 50 -7.08 15.53 11.87
C THR A 50 -5.68 15.72 11.27
N MET A 51 -4.84 16.53 11.92
CA MET A 51 -3.46 16.74 11.47
C MET A 51 -2.65 15.44 11.46
N ALA A 52 -2.83 14.58 12.45
CA ALA A 52 -2.16 13.28 12.51
C ALA A 52 -2.64 12.34 11.39
N TYR A 53 -3.94 12.35 11.08
CA TYR A 53 -4.52 11.58 9.98
C TYR A 53 -3.96 12.04 8.63
N GLU A 54 -4.00 13.34 8.34
CA GLU A 54 -3.50 13.92 7.08
C GLU A 54 -1.99 13.68 6.92
N LEU A 55 -1.21 13.88 8.00
CA LEU A 55 0.22 13.61 7.99
C LEU A 55 0.51 12.12 7.75
N GLY A 56 -0.21 11.24 8.45
CA GLY A 56 -0.06 9.79 8.32
C GLY A 56 -0.41 9.31 6.92
N ALA A 57 -1.52 9.81 6.35
CA ALA A 57 -1.94 9.50 4.99
C ALA A 57 -0.91 9.97 3.97
N GLY A 58 -0.46 11.23 4.05
CA GLY A 58 0.56 11.78 3.16
C GLY A 58 1.89 11.04 3.22
N LEU A 59 2.37 10.73 4.43
CA LEU A 59 3.61 9.96 4.64
C LEU A 59 3.48 8.54 4.10
N GLY A 60 2.34 7.88 4.34
CA GLY A 60 2.06 6.55 3.81
C GLY A 60 2.09 6.52 2.28
N ILE A 61 1.40 7.46 1.63
CA ILE A 61 1.39 7.58 0.16
C ILE A 61 2.81 7.78 -0.37
N ALA A 62 3.61 8.66 0.24
CA ALA A 62 4.97 8.93 -0.19
C ALA A 62 5.90 7.72 -0.03
N ILE A 63 5.91 7.09 1.16
CA ILE A 63 6.79 5.95 1.47
C ILE A 63 6.41 4.74 0.63
N PHE A 64 5.13 4.34 0.64
CA PHE A 64 4.69 3.15 -0.10
C PHE A 64 4.71 3.38 -1.62
N GLY A 65 4.47 4.61 -2.08
CA GLY A 65 4.63 4.98 -3.49
C GLY A 65 6.08 4.85 -3.96
N LEU A 66 7.05 5.34 -3.17
CA LEU A 66 8.46 5.17 -3.44
C LEU A 66 8.87 3.69 -3.42
N LEU A 67 8.42 2.93 -2.44
CA LEU A 67 8.67 1.50 -2.33
C LEU A 67 8.14 0.75 -3.54
N LEU A 68 6.92 1.06 -3.98
CA LEU A 68 6.28 0.44 -5.14
C LEU A 68 7.04 0.77 -6.43
N SER A 69 7.38 2.04 -6.65
CA SER A 69 8.14 2.49 -7.82
C SER A 69 9.53 1.84 -7.86
N ARG A 70 10.29 1.88 -6.77
CA ARG A 70 11.62 1.25 -6.68
C ARG A 70 11.55 -0.25 -6.89
N SER A 71 10.57 -0.93 -6.27
CA SER A 71 10.41 -2.38 -6.41
C SER A 71 9.99 -2.77 -7.82
N PHE A 72 9.16 -1.96 -8.49
CA PHE A 72 8.79 -2.17 -9.88
C PHE A 72 10.02 -2.08 -10.80
N SER A 73 10.74 -0.95 -10.75
CA SER A 73 11.94 -0.74 -11.58
C SER A 73 13.01 -1.79 -11.33
N ALA A 74 13.14 -2.29 -10.10
CA ALA A 74 14.12 -3.33 -9.75
C ALA A 74 13.70 -4.76 -10.18
N SER A 75 12.40 -5.01 -10.41
CA SER A 75 11.89 -6.36 -10.67
C SER A 75 11.50 -6.62 -12.12
N ILE A 76 11.28 -5.57 -12.92
CA ILE A 76 10.92 -5.71 -14.33
C ILE A 76 12.07 -6.32 -15.15
N ARG A 77 11.72 -7.34 -15.94
CA ARG A 77 12.65 -8.04 -16.83
C ARG A 77 12.14 -7.93 -18.25
N LEU A 78 12.64 -6.95 -18.97
CA LEU A 78 12.22 -6.64 -20.33
C LEU A 78 12.80 -7.63 -21.35
N PRO A 79 12.11 -7.86 -22.48
CA PRO A 79 12.62 -8.71 -23.57
C PRO A 79 13.88 -8.12 -24.21
N ALA A 80 14.70 -8.98 -24.82
CA ALA A 80 15.84 -8.55 -25.61
C ALA A 80 15.40 -7.83 -26.90
N GLY A 81 16.27 -6.98 -27.45
CA GLY A 81 16.02 -6.25 -28.69
C GLY A 81 15.43 -4.85 -28.53
N LEU A 82 15.35 -4.35 -27.29
CA LEU A 82 14.99 -2.97 -26.98
C LEU A 82 16.24 -2.08 -26.90
N GLU A 83 16.09 -0.83 -27.33
CA GLU A 83 17.11 0.20 -27.14
C GLU A 83 17.24 0.61 -25.66
N ALA A 84 18.40 1.16 -25.29
CA ALA A 84 18.66 1.58 -23.91
C ALA A 84 17.62 2.60 -23.40
N GLN A 85 17.15 3.50 -24.27
CA GLN A 85 16.15 4.51 -23.92
C GLN A 85 14.76 3.88 -23.68
N GLU A 86 14.40 2.87 -24.46
CA GLU A 86 13.14 2.12 -24.30
C GLU A 86 13.15 1.32 -23.00
N ILE A 87 14.28 0.67 -22.69
CA ILE A 87 14.49 -0.05 -21.42
C ILE A 87 14.34 0.90 -20.23
N ALA A 88 15.00 2.06 -20.27
CA ALA A 88 14.91 3.06 -19.20
C ALA A 88 13.47 3.58 -19.03
N ARG A 89 12.77 3.84 -20.14
CA ARG A 89 11.39 4.31 -20.14
C ARG A 89 10.43 3.28 -19.55
N ALA A 90 10.42 2.05 -20.08
CA ALA A 90 9.53 0.99 -19.60
C ALA A 90 9.82 0.57 -18.15
N SER A 91 11.06 0.71 -17.68
CA SER A 91 11.41 0.39 -16.29
C SER A 91 10.97 1.46 -15.29
N SER A 92 10.59 2.66 -15.74
CA SER A 92 10.26 3.78 -14.84
C SER A 92 8.90 3.60 -14.14
N SER A 93 7.90 3.04 -14.83
CA SER A 93 6.57 2.79 -14.28
C SER A 93 5.76 1.82 -15.16
N MET A 94 4.71 1.23 -14.58
CA MET A 94 3.74 0.41 -15.33
C MET A 94 3.10 1.21 -16.47
N GLY A 95 2.78 2.50 -16.25
CA GLY A 95 2.17 3.35 -17.26
C GLY A 95 3.08 3.56 -18.47
N GLU A 96 4.36 3.83 -18.23
CA GLU A 96 5.36 3.99 -19.29
C GLU A 96 5.63 2.67 -20.03
N ALA A 97 5.63 1.53 -19.33
CA ALA A 97 5.74 0.21 -19.96
C ALA A 97 4.55 -0.08 -20.88
N VAL A 98 3.32 0.23 -20.43
CA VAL A 98 2.11 0.08 -21.25
C VAL A 98 2.15 1.01 -22.46
N GLN A 99 2.58 2.26 -22.28
CA GLN A 99 2.69 3.22 -23.37
C GLN A 99 3.71 2.77 -24.43
N LEU A 100 4.88 2.27 -24.00
CA LEU A 100 5.88 1.71 -24.91
C LEU A 100 5.33 0.47 -25.63
N ALA A 101 4.68 -0.43 -24.90
CA ALA A 101 4.11 -1.65 -25.48
C ALA A 101 3.12 -1.34 -26.62
N ASN A 102 2.32 -0.29 -26.47
CA ASN A 102 1.37 0.16 -27.50
C ASN A 102 2.03 0.82 -28.72
N SER A 103 3.29 1.25 -28.60
CA SER A 103 4.04 1.87 -29.70
C SER A 103 4.88 0.87 -30.51
N LEU A 104 4.97 -0.38 -30.05
CA LEU A 104 5.78 -1.43 -30.67
C LEU A 104 4.91 -2.50 -31.34
N PRO A 105 5.50 -3.36 -32.20
CA PRO A 105 4.78 -4.47 -32.81
C PRO A 105 4.10 -5.36 -31.77
N PRO A 106 2.93 -5.97 -32.07
CA PRO A 106 2.11 -6.67 -31.08
C PRO A 106 2.84 -7.74 -30.28
N THR A 107 3.77 -8.46 -30.91
CA THR A 107 4.55 -9.52 -30.25
C THR A 107 5.50 -8.98 -29.19
N GLN A 108 6.19 -7.86 -29.47
CA GLN A 108 7.06 -7.19 -28.52
C GLN A 108 6.26 -6.47 -27.44
N GLY A 109 5.17 -5.79 -27.83
CA GLY A 109 4.27 -5.12 -26.91
C GLY A 109 3.70 -6.07 -25.87
N GLN A 110 3.23 -7.25 -26.28
CA GLN A 110 2.72 -8.26 -25.36
C GLN A 110 3.80 -8.74 -24.36
N ALA A 111 5.02 -8.96 -24.83
CA ALA A 111 6.13 -9.36 -23.96
C ALA A 111 6.47 -8.29 -22.91
N ILE A 112 6.40 -7.01 -23.27
CA ILE A 112 6.59 -5.89 -22.34
C ILE A 112 5.44 -5.83 -21.32
N LEU A 113 4.19 -6.00 -21.76
CA LEU A 113 3.02 -6.02 -20.87
C LEU A 113 3.09 -7.15 -19.86
N ASP A 114 3.47 -8.36 -20.29
CA ASP A 114 3.61 -9.52 -19.40
C ASP A 114 4.72 -9.29 -18.36
N ALA A 115 5.88 -8.77 -18.80
CA ALA A 115 6.98 -8.40 -17.91
C ALA A 115 6.57 -7.33 -16.90
N ALA A 116 5.88 -6.28 -17.34
CA ALA A 116 5.41 -5.19 -16.51
C ALA A 116 4.34 -5.66 -15.52
N ARG A 117 3.40 -6.52 -15.93
CA ARG A 117 2.38 -7.12 -15.06
C ARG A 117 3.03 -7.95 -13.95
N HIS A 118 4.04 -8.77 -14.28
CA HIS A 118 4.77 -9.55 -13.29
C HIS A 118 5.49 -8.64 -12.28
N ALA A 119 6.19 -7.62 -12.76
CA ALA A 119 6.87 -6.63 -11.92
C ALA A 119 5.90 -5.87 -11.00
N PHE A 120 4.72 -5.51 -11.53
CA PHE A 120 3.67 -4.81 -10.78
C PHE A 120 3.08 -5.68 -9.66
N ILE A 121 2.75 -6.94 -9.95
CA ILE A 121 2.23 -7.86 -8.93
C ILE A 121 3.28 -8.07 -7.82
N TRP A 122 4.55 -8.25 -8.21
CA TRP A 122 5.64 -8.37 -7.26
C TRP A 122 5.80 -7.12 -6.39
N SER A 123 5.93 -5.94 -6.99
CA SER A 123 6.11 -4.70 -6.24
C SER A 123 4.93 -4.42 -5.31
N HIS A 124 3.69 -4.72 -5.76
CA HIS A 124 2.50 -4.60 -4.93
C HIS A 124 2.54 -5.55 -3.73
N SER A 125 2.99 -6.79 -3.91
CA SER A 125 3.14 -7.75 -2.82
C SER A 125 4.17 -7.30 -1.77
N VAL A 126 5.27 -6.66 -2.19
CA VAL A 126 6.27 -6.07 -1.30
C VAL A 126 5.66 -4.93 -0.49
N ALA A 127 4.88 -4.06 -1.13
CA ALA A 127 4.17 -2.97 -0.46
C ALA A 127 3.16 -3.48 0.58
N LEU A 128 2.31 -4.47 0.22
CA LEU A 128 1.35 -5.05 1.15
C LEU A 128 2.02 -5.79 2.31
N SER A 129 3.09 -6.54 2.05
CA SER A 129 3.80 -7.30 3.10
C SER A 129 4.49 -6.37 4.09
N SER A 130 5.09 -5.28 3.61
CA SER A 130 5.72 -4.26 4.47
C SER A 130 4.67 -3.50 5.29
N ALA A 131 3.56 -3.07 4.68
CA ALA A 131 2.45 -2.43 5.39
C ALA A 131 1.84 -3.36 6.46
N GLY A 132 1.56 -4.62 6.10
CA GLY A 132 1.05 -5.63 7.04
C GLY A 132 1.99 -5.89 8.20
N SER A 133 3.30 -6.00 7.92
CA SER A 133 4.32 -6.16 8.97
C SER A 133 4.37 -4.95 9.91
N MET A 134 4.29 -3.74 9.37
CA MET A 134 4.25 -2.50 10.16
C MET A 134 3.02 -2.46 11.06
N LEU A 135 1.84 -2.79 10.53
CA LEU A 135 0.60 -2.84 11.32
C LEU A 135 0.64 -3.90 12.42
N LEU A 136 1.21 -5.08 12.15
CA LEU A 136 1.40 -6.13 13.17
C LEU A 136 2.32 -5.66 14.30
N LEU A 137 3.44 -5.01 13.97
CA LEU A 137 4.35 -4.46 14.98
C LEU A 137 3.68 -3.40 15.85
N LEU A 138 2.89 -2.51 15.25
CA LEU A 138 2.12 -1.50 15.98
C LEU A 138 1.06 -2.14 16.88
N ALA A 139 0.32 -3.14 16.38
CA ALA A 139 -0.68 -3.87 17.15
C ALA A 139 -0.07 -4.57 18.38
N VAL A 140 1.07 -5.24 18.20
CA VAL A 140 1.82 -5.86 19.30
C VAL A 140 2.29 -4.81 20.30
N GLY A 141 2.82 -3.68 19.83
CA GLY A 141 3.23 -2.57 20.69
C GLY A 141 2.07 -2.01 21.52
N MET A 142 0.90 -1.80 20.90
CA MET A 142 -0.31 -1.36 21.60
C MET A 142 -0.77 -2.37 22.65
N TRP A 143 -0.77 -3.66 22.32
CA TRP A 143 -1.15 -4.73 23.24
C TRP A 143 -0.31 -4.69 24.52
N PHE A 144 1.01 -4.60 24.39
CA PHE A 144 1.91 -4.52 25.55
C PHE A 144 1.74 -3.23 26.36
N SER A 145 1.51 -2.09 25.68
CA SER A 145 1.27 -0.81 26.35
C SER A 145 0.00 -0.84 27.20
N LEU A 146 -1.10 -1.34 26.65
CA LEU A 146 -2.39 -1.46 27.35
C LEU A 146 -2.34 -2.49 28.47
N ALA A 147 -1.72 -3.65 28.23
CA ALA A 147 -1.56 -4.69 29.25
C ALA A 147 -0.74 -4.20 30.46
N LYS A 148 0.23 -3.30 30.24
CA LYS A 148 1.00 -2.68 31.32
C LYS A 148 0.20 -1.62 32.08
N ALA A 149 -0.65 -0.86 31.39
CA ALA A 149 -1.50 0.15 32.00
C ALA A 149 -2.55 -0.48 32.94
N GLN A 150 -3.15 -1.62 32.59
CA GLN A 150 -4.13 -2.32 33.43
C GLN A 150 -3.53 -2.95 34.71
N ARG A 151 -2.20 -3.09 34.79
CA ARG A 151 -1.51 -3.63 35.98
C ARG A 151 -1.10 -2.55 36.98
N ARG A 152 -1.32 -1.27 36.68
CA ARG A 152 -1.08 -0.13 37.58
C ARG A 152 -2.41 0.39 38.11
#